data_AF-A0A5P1V0M9-F1
#
_entry.id   AF-A0A5P1V0M9-F1
#
_cell.length_a   1.000
_cell.length_b   1.000
_cell.length_c   1.000
_cell.angle_alpha   90.00
_cell.angle_beta   90.00
_cell.angle_gamma   90.00
#
_symmetry.space_group_name_H-M   'P 1'
#
loop_
_entity.id
_entity.type
_entity.pdbx_description
1 polymer ?
#
loop_
_entity_poly.entity_id
_entity_poly.type
_entity_poly.pdbx_seq_one_letter_code
_entity_poly.pdbx_strand_id
1 'polypeptide(L)' 'MSELVCYCFGFSKEDILRDVKENQGRSEILGFIVDKKRKGQCECHIRNPKGT' A
#
# COMPACT_ATOMS: atom_id res chain seq x y z
N MET A 1 -10.58 -1.15 -13.80
CA MET A 1 -9.93 -0.22 -12.85
C MET A 1 -9.18 -1.08 -11.85
N SER A 2 -7.92 -0.76 -11.56
CA SER A 2 -7.12 -1.49 -10.59
C SER A 2 -7.68 -1.30 -9.17
N GLU A 3 -7.79 -2.39 -8.40
CA GLU A 3 -8.22 -2.33 -7.01
C GLU A 3 -7.16 -1.59 -6.17
N LEU A 4 -7.56 -0.51 -5.48
CA LEU A 4 -6.68 0.17 -4.54
C LEU A 4 -6.46 -0.71 -3.31
N VAL A 5 -5.19 -0.96 -3.00
CA VAL A 5 -4.79 -1.69 -1.79
C VAL A 5 -4.51 -0.69 -0.66
N CYS A 6 -3.87 0.44 -0.96
CA CYS A 6 -3.63 1.51 0.00
C CYS A 6 -4.32 2.80 -0.41
N TYR A 7 -5.44 3.12 0.25
CA TYR A 7 -6.22 4.33 -0.01
C TYR A 7 -5.57 5.63 0.50
N CYS A 8 -4.61 5.53 1.42
CA CYS A 8 -3.87 6.69 1.93
C CYS A 8 -2.83 7.19 0.92
N PHE A 9 -2.13 6.27 0.24
CA PHE A 9 -1.00 6.59 -0.63
C PHE A 9 -1.27 6.27 -2.11
N GLY A 10 -2.44 5.74 -2.45
CA GLY A 10 -2.87 5.52 -3.83
C GLY A 10 -2.28 4.28 -4.50
N PHE A 11 -1.69 3.35 -3.74
CA PHE A 11 -1.13 2.13 -4.32
C PHE A 11 -2.21 1.14 -4.69
N SER A 12 -2.19 0.72 -5.95
CA SER A 12 -3.03 -0.33 -6.48
C SER A 12 -2.39 -1.70 -6.34
N LYS A 13 -3.19 -2.75 -6.55
CA LYS A 13 -2.70 -4.13 -6.62
C LYS A 13 -1.64 -4.30 -7.72
N GLU A 14 -1.84 -3.66 -8.86
CA GLU A 14 -0.95 -3.70 -10.02
C GLU A 14 0.38 -3.00 -9.73
N ASP A 15 0.38 -1.91 -8.96
CA ASP A 15 1.61 -1.26 -8.51
C ASP A 15 2.44 -2.20 -7.63
N ILE A 16 1.79 -2.88 -6.68
CA ILE A 16 2.46 -3.83 -5.78
C ILE A 16 3.00 -5.04 -6.56
N LEU A 17 2.23 -5.57 -7.50
CA LEU A 17 2.68 -6.69 -8.34
C LEU A 17 3.87 -6.30 -9.23
N ARG A 18 3.86 -5.08 -9.79
CA ARG A 18 4.97 -4.56 -10.58
C ARG A 18 6.20 -4.36 -9.71
N ASP A 19 6.06 -3.73 -8.56
CA ASP A 19 7.11 -3.52 -7.57
C ASP A 19 7.78 -4.83 -7.16
N VAL A 20 7.00 -5.87 -6.83
CA VAL A 20 7.54 -7.21 -6.52
C VAL A 20 8.36 -7.78 -7.69
N LYS A 21 7.85 -7.65 -8.92
CA LYS A 21 8.52 -8.17 -10.12
C LYS A 21 9.83 -7.45 -10.39
N GLU A 22 9.85 -6.13 -10.22
CA GLU A 22 11.02 -5.29 -10.46
C GLU A 22 12.08 -5.47 -9.35
N ASN A 23 11.63 -5.68 -8.11
CA ASN A 23 12.50 -5.79 -6.93
C ASN A 23 12.82 -7.24 -6.53
N GLN A 24 12.93 -8.13 -7.54
CA GLN A 24 13.39 -9.52 -7.37
C GLN A 24 12.61 -10.30 -6.29
N GLY A 25 11.29 -10.11 -6.26
CA GLY A 25 10.40 -10.78 -5.31
C GLY A 25 10.18 -10.03 -3.99
N ARG A 26 10.84 -8.90 -3.76
CA ARG A 26 10.61 -8.03 -2.58
C ARG A 26 9.70 -6.88 -2.96
N SER A 27 8.81 -6.47 -2.06
CA SER A 27 7.97 -5.29 -2.27
C SER A 27 8.45 -4.13 -1.41
N GLU A 28 8.98 -3.08 -2.05
CA GLU A 28 9.34 -1.84 -1.37
C GLU A 28 8.08 -1.03 -1.02
N ILE A 29 7.05 -1.08 -1.86
CA ILE A 29 5.76 -0.45 -1.61
C ILE A 29 5.13 -1.01 -0.33
N LEU A 30 5.15 -2.33 -0.15
CA LEU A 30 4.66 -2.96 1.07
C LEU A 30 5.46 -2.48 2.29
N GLY A 31 6.79 -2.45 2.19
CA GLY A 31 7.65 -1.96 3.26
C GLY A 31 7.33 -0.51 3.65
N PHE A 32 7.12 0.36 2.66
CA PHE A 32 6.71 1.74 2.86
C PHE A 32 5.35 1.83 3.56
N ILE A 33 4.33 1.10 3.10
CA ILE A 33 2.98 1.12 3.71
C ILE A 33 3.04 0.67 5.17
N VAL A 34 3.77 -0.41 5.46
CA VAL A 34 3.93 -0.94 6.82
C VAL A 34 4.61 0.07 7.73
N ASP A 35 5.69 0.71 7.26
CA ASP A 35 6.38 1.74 8.03
C ASP A 35 5.48 2.95 8.32
N LYS A 36 4.74 3.44 7.33
CA LYS A 36 3.80 4.55 7.50
C LYS A 36 2.67 4.21 8.46
N LYS A 37 2.11 3.01 8.37
CA LYS A 37 1.08 2.53 9.30
C LYS A 37 1.62 2.44 10.73
N ARG A 38 2.81 1.85 10.92
CA ARG A 38 3.46 1.76 12.24
C ARG A 38 3.71 3.14 12.86
N LYS A 39 4.07 4.13 12.05
CA LYS A 39 4.31 5.51 12.51
C LYS A 39 3.03 6.34 12.72
N GLY A 40 1.84 5.76 12.50
CA GLY A 40 0.58 6.50 12.56
C GLY A 40 0.43 7.58 11.49
N GLN A 41 1.17 7.46 10.37
CA GLN A 41 1.21 8.45 9.29
C GLN A 41 0.18 8.16 8.19
N CYS A 42 -0.87 7.41 8.50
CA CYS A 42 -1.95 7.09 7.58
C CYS A 42 -3.30 7.20 8.28
N GLU A 43 -4.33 7.57 7.52
CA GLU A 43 -5.70 7.73 8.01
C GLU A 43 -6.58 6.57 7.54
N CYS A 44 -6.12 5.31 7.72
CA CYS A 44 -6.86 4.14 7.23
C CYS A 44 -8.31 4.09 7.75
N HIS A 45 -8.55 4.52 8.99
CA HIS A 45 -9.86 4.58 9.62
C HIS A 45 -10.84 5.55 8.93
N ILE A 46 -10.34 6.51 8.15
CA ILE A 46 -11.15 7.47 7.37
C ILE A 46 -11.17 7.09 5.90
N ARG A 47 -9.99 6.77 5.34
CA ARG A 47 -9.80 6.65 3.88
C ARG A 47 -9.99 5.23 3.35
N ASN A 48 -9.72 4.20 4.15
CA ASN A 48 -9.92 2.82 3.71
C ASN A 48 -11.38 2.42 3.97
N PRO A 49 -12.13 1.92 2.97
CA PRO A 49 -13.50 1.42 3.17
C PRO A 49 -13.63 0.35 4.24
N LYS A 50 -12.55 -0.41 4.52
CA LYS A 50 -12.51 -1.42 5.59
C LYS A 50 -12.16 -0.84 6.96
N GLY A 51 -11.79 0.44 7.03
CA GLY A 51 -11.38 1.15 8.23
C GLY A 51 -9.99 0.79 8.78
N THR A 52 -9.19 -0.04 8.08
CA THR A 52 -7.87 -0.51 8.54
C THR A 52 -6.92 -0.84 7.41
#